data_AF-A0A4P8SQR9-F1
#
_entry.id   AF-A0A4P8SQR9-F1
#
_cell.length_a   1.000
_cell.length_b   1.000
_cell.length_c   1.000
_cell.angle_alpha   90.00
_cell.angle_beta   90.00
_cell.angle_gamma   90.00
#
_symmetry.space_group_name_H-M   'P 1'
#
loop_
_entity.id
_entity.type
_entity.pdbx_description
1 polymer ?
#
loop_
_entity_poly.entity_id
_entity_poly.type
_entity_poly.pdbx_seq_one_letter_code
_entity_poly.pdbx_strand_id
1 'polypeptide(L)' 'MSAQDSYDDEPQFGWYAMIPNNSDVVELVVETLNTFKMPGYTLVLIPEGVACEAGMIYNAADGTFSYPVEESETS' A
#
# COMPACT_ATOMS: atom_id res chain seq x y z
N MET A 1 -25.58 -18.77 26.42
CA MET A 1 -25.29 -17.45 25.82
C MET A 1 -23.89 -17.07 26.22
N SER A 2 -22.91 -17.20 25.32
CA SER A 2 -21.56 -16.67 25.54
C SER A 2 -20.99 -16.24 24.20
N ALA A 3 -20.90 -14.91 24.07
CA ALA A 3 -20.18 -14.05 23.14
C ALA A 3 -19.77 -14.62 21.77
N GLN A 4 -20.42 -14.09 20.72
CA GLN A 4 -19.80 -13.94 19.41
C GLN A 4 -18.57 -13.05 19.59
N ASP A 5 -17.38 -13.61 19.44
CA ASP A 5 -16.16 -12.84 19.39
C ASP A 5 -16.00 -12.30 17.96
N SER A 6 -16.53 -11.11 17.73
CA SER A 6 -16.31 -10.35 16.49
C SER A 6 -14.96 -9.65 16.57
N TYR A 7 -13.87 -10.39 16.34
CA TYR A 7 -12.50 -9.88 16.17
C TYR A 7 -12.30 -9.18 14.81
N ASP A 8 -13.20 -8.29 14.39
CA ASP A 8 -13.18 -7.75 13.03
C ASP A 8 -13.52 -6.25 13.04
N ASP A 9 -12.71 -5.43 13.71
CA ASP A 9 -12.49 -4.00 13.36
C ASP A 9 -11.40 -3.33 14.24
N GLU A 10 -10.43 -4.06 14.80
CA GLU A 10 -9.37 -3.37 15.53
C GLU A 10 -8.49 -2.60 14.52
N PRO A 11 -8.22 -1.31 14.77
CA PRO A 11 -7.47 -0.49 13.84
C PRO A 11 -6.04 -1.05 13.73
N GLN A 12 -5.67 -1.47 12.52
CA GLN A 12 -4.38 -2.11 12.25
C GLN A 12 -3.34 -1.06 11.91
N PHE A 13 -2.32 -0.96 12.76
CA PHE A 13 -1.16 -0.12 12.53
C PHE A 13 -0.14 -0.85 11.66
N GLY A 14 0.44 -0.15 10.69
CA GLY A 14 1.43 -0.72 9.79
C GLY A 14 1.95 0.27 8.76
N TRP A 15 2.76 -0.24 7.85
CA TRP A 15 3.28 0.53 6.72
C TRP A 15 2.30 0.52 5.57
N TYR A 16 1.99 1.68 5.02
CA TYR A 16 1.09 1.85 3.89
C TYR A 16 1.77 2.61 2.76
N ALA A 17 1.58 2.11 1.55
CA ALA A 17 1.89 2.85 0.34
C ALA A 17 0.75 3.82 0.06
N MET A 18 1.07 5.12 -0.03
CA MET A 18 0.16 6.15 -0.48
C MET A 18 0.31 6.35 -1.98
N ILE A 19 -0.79 6.12 -2.69
CA ILE A 19 -0.84 6.15 -4.15
C ILE A 19 -1.91 7.16 -4.56
N PRO A 20 -1.59 8.20 -5.36
CA PRO A 20 -2.60 9.12 -5.88
C PRO A 20 -3.66 8.37 -6.70
N ASN A 21 -4.95 8.66 -6.53
CA ASN A 21 -6.04 7.91 -7.16
C ASN A 21 -6.03 7.88 -8.70
N ASN A 22 -5.24 8.76 -9.34
CA ASN A 22 -5.08 8.85 -10.79
C ASN A 22 -3.73 8.27 -11.27
N SER A 23 -3.06 7.47 -10.44
CA SER A 23 -1.72 6.92 -10.68
C SER A 23 -1.61 5.53 -10.07
N ASP A 24 -0.63 4.77 -10.53
CA ASP A 24 -0.21 3.50 -9.92
C ASP A 24 1.15 3.64 -9.20
N VAL A 25 1.72 4.84 -9.20
CA VAL A 25 3.03 5.11 -8.59
C VAL A 25 2.87 5.48 -7.12
N VAL A 26 3.60 4.79 -6.25
CA VAL A 26 3.71 5.09 -4.83
C VAL A 26 4.35 6.46 -4.67
N GLU A 27 3.61 7.41 -4.11
CA GLU A 27 4.13 8.76 -3.86
C GLU A 27 4.91 8.81 -2.55
N LEU A 28 4.40 8.11 -1.52
CA LEU A 28 4.99 8.09 -0.20
C LEU A 28 4.68 6.77 0.51
N VAL A 29 5.59 6.34 1.37
CA VAL A 29 5.34 5.26 2.33
C VAL A 29 5.20 5.85 3.71
N VAL A 30 4.09 5.56 4.38
CA VAL A 30 3.75 6.11 5.69
C VAL A 30 3.40 5.01 6.67
N GLU A 31 3.77 5.20 7.92
CA GLU A 31 3.33 4.35 9.02
C GLU A 31 2.05 4.94 9.62
N THR A 32 0.93 4.23 9.54
CA THR A 32 -0.37 4.75 9.99
C THR A 32 -1.35 3.61 10.30
N LEU A 33 -2.60 3.96 10.63
CA LEU A 33 -3.70 3.01 10.83
C LEU A 33 -4.44 2.76 9.51
N ASN A 34 -4.99 1.56 9.31
CA ASN A 34 -5.86 1.23 8.16
C ASN A 34 -7.09 2.16 8.02
N THR A 35 -7.52 2.77 9.12
CA THR A 35 -8.63 3.72 9.17
C THR A 35 -8.24 5.12 8.70
N PHE A 36 -6.95 5.43 8.55
CA PHE A 36 -6.50 6.69 8.01
C PHE A 36 -6.94 6.83 6.54
N LYS A 37 -7.55 7.97 6.23
CA LYS A 37 -7.99 8.32 4.87
C LYS A 37 -7.40 9.66 4.49
N MET A 38 -6.77 9.72 3.33
CA MET A 38 -6.33 10.98 2.73
C MET A 38 -7.09 11.21 1.42
N PRO A 39 -7.84 12.32 1.27
CA PRO A 39 -8.52 12.64 0.02
C PRO A 39 -7.54 12.69 -1.16
N GLY A 40 -7.90 12.04 -2.26
CA GLY A 40 -7.07 11.96 -3.46
C GLY A 40 -6.03 10.83 -3.45
N TYR A 41 -5.92 10.08 -2.36
CA TYR A 41 -4.98 8.96 -2.23
C TYR A 41 -5.68 7.68 -1.83
N THR A 42 -5.15 6.58 -2.33
CA THR A 42 -5.42 5.23 -1.88
C THR A 42 -4.26 4.78 -0.99
N LEU A 43 -4.60 4.22 0.17
CA LEU A 43 -3.63 3.60 1.07
C LEU A 43 -3.69 2.09 0.90
N VAL A 44 -2.55 1.48 0.61
CA VAL A 44 -2.39 0.03 0.47
C VAL A 44 -1.45 -0.47 1.55
N LEU A 45 -1.90 -1.45 2.34
CA LEU A 45 -1.06 -2.07 3.37
C LEU A 45 0.12 -2.78 2.71
N ILE A 46 1.33 -2.48 3.18
CA ILE A 46 2.55 -3.15 2.76
C ILE A 46 2.74 -4.39 3.65
N PRO A 47 2.71 -5.61 3.09
CA PRO A 47 2.92 -6.82 3.87
C PRO A 47 4.33 -6.85 4.48
N GLU A 48 4.48 -7.50 5.64
CA GLU A 48 5.79 -7.65 6.26
C GLU A 48 6.77 -8.37 5.32
N GLY A 49 7.99 -7.83 5.22
CA GLY A 49 9.03 -8.36 4.34
C GLY A 49 8.92 -7.92 2.87
N VAL A 50 7.90 -7.16 2.49
CA VAL A 50 7.80 -6.54 1.16
C VAL A 50 8.54 -5.22 1.15
N ALA A 51 9.47 -5.06 0.21
CA ALA A 51 10.11 -3.78 -0.06
C ALA A 51 9.13 -2.88 -0.83
N CYS A 52 8.84 -1.71 -0.27
CA CYS A 52 8.05 -0.67 -0.92
C CYS A 52 8.66 0.69 -0.61
N GLU A 53 8.86 1.50 -1.65
CA GLU A 53 9.45 2.84 -1.57
C GLU A 53 8.72 3.79 -2.51
N ALA A 54 8.87 5.09 -2.29
CA ALA A 54 8.37 6.10 -3.21
C ALA A 54 8.99 5.92 -4.61
N GLY A 55 8.17 6.04 -5.65
CA GLY A 55 8.57 5.81 -7.05
C GLY A 55 8.38 4.37 -7.54
N MET A 56 8.05 3.42 -6.66
CA MET A 56 7.65 2.07 -7.10
C MET A 56 6.24 2.09 -7.69
N ILE A 57 5.97 1.20 -8.63
CA ILE A 57 4.66 0.96 -9.23
C ILE A 57 3.93 -0.12 -8.42
N TYR A 58 2.73 0.20 -7.97
CA TYR A 58 1.82 -0.76 -7.35
C TYR A 58 0.97 -1.44 -8.41
N ASN A 59 0.94 -2.76 -8.37
CA ASN A 59 0.07 -3.55 -9.23
C ASN A 59 -1.15 -4.02 -8.43
N ALA A 60 -2.30 -3.40 -8.67
CA ALA A 60 -3.54 -3.72 -7.96
C ALA A 60 -4.10 -5.13 -8.27
N ALA A 61 -3.65 -5.80 -9.34
CA ALA A 61 -4.14 -7.12 -9.71
C ALA A 61 -3.58 -8.23 -8.81
N ASP A 62 -2.34 -8.08 -8.36
CA ASP A 62 -1.63 -9.08 -7.54
C ASP A 62 -1.10 -8.52 -6.21
N GLY A 63 -1.21 -7.21 -5.99
CA GLY A 63 -0.81 -6.54 -4.75
C GLY A 63 0.70 -6.34 -4.62
N THR A 64 1.47 -6.48 -5.70
CA THR A 64 2.93 -6.34 -5.68
C THR A 64 3.40 -4.90 -5.94
N PHE A 65 4.62 -4.62 -5.49
CA PHE A 65 5.33 -3.38 -5.76
C PHE A 65 6.57 -3.70 -6.61
N SER A 66 6.76 -2.97 -7.70
CA SER A 66 7.90 -3.15 -8.61
C SER A 66 8.52 -1.80 -8.95
N TYR A 67 9.83 -1.75 -9.15
CA TYR A 67 10.44 -0.56 -9.74
C TYR A 67 9.94 -0.39 -11.17
N PRO A 68 9.76 0.86 -11.65
CA PRO A 68 9.58 1.08 -13.08
C PRO A 68 10.75 0.40 -13.79
N VAL A 69 10.43 -0.45 -14.76
CA VAL A 69 11.46 -1.05 -15.60
C VAL A 69 12.10 0.12 -16.33
N GLU A 70 13.29 0.54 -15.90
CA GLU A 70 14.12 1.37 -16.75
C GLU A 70 14.36 0.52 -17.99
N GLU A 71 13.73 0.89 -19.10
CA GLU A 71 14.10 0.35 -20.40
C GLU A 71 15.59 0.61 -20.53
N SER A 72 16.39 -0.39 -20.20
CA SER A 72 17.83 -0.36 -20.38
C SER A 72 17.98 -0.26 -21.88
N GLU A 73 18.11 0.97 -22.39
CA GLU A 73 18.46 1.23 -23.77
C GLU A 73 19.71 0.41 -24.03
N THR A 74 19.52 -0.74 -24.67
CA THR A 74 20.60 -1.65 -25.01
C THR A 74 21.33 -0.98 -26.17
N SER A 75 22.25 -0.08 -25.84
CA SER A 75 23.19 0.53 -26.79
C SER A 75 24.41 -0.34 -26.98
#